data_AF-A9D5A0-F1
#
_entry.id   AF-A9D5A0-F1
#
_cell.length_a   1.000
_cell.length_b   1.000
_cell.length_c   1.000
_cell.angle_alpha   90.00
_cell.angle_beta   90.00
_cell.angle_gamma   90.00
#
_symmetry.space_group_name_H-M   'P 1'
#
loop_
_entity.id
_entity.type
_entity.pdbx_description
1 polymer ?
#
loop_
_entity_poly.entity_id
_entity_poly.type
_entity_poly.pdbx_seq_one_letter_code
_entity_poly.pdbx_strand_id
1 'polypeptide(L)' 'MPMPELVANLSTIEEVAPVDDFIRLRLISGLTPRPKEAVVKGLPRSLYGVHIYLSGESEGMYIIK' A
#
# COMPACT_ATOMS: atom_id res chain seq x y z
N MET A 1 14.38 15.00 -5.24
CA MET A 1 13.20 15.30 -6.09
C MET A 1 12.75 13.98 -6.69
N PRO A 2 11.46 13.59 -6.62
CA PRO A 2 11.03 12.40 -7.34
C PRO A 2 11.23 12.61 -8.83
N MET A 3 11.66 11.57 -9.54
CA MET A 3 11.93 11.65 -10.97
C MET A 3 10.60 11.87 -11.73
N PRO A 4 10.51 12.82 -12.68
CA PRO A 4 9.26 13.18 -13.37
C PRO A 4 8.58 12.00 -14.08
N GLU A 5 9.37 11.09 -14.64
CA GLU A 5 8.87 9.88 -15.31
C GLU A 5 8.19 8.90 -14.35
N LEU A 6 8.59 8.89 -13.07
CA LEU A 6 7.98 8.05 -12.05
C LEU A 6 6.55 8.52 -11.75
N VAL A 7 6.37 9.85 -11.65
CA VAL A 7 5.07 10.46 -11.32
C VAL A 7 4.06 10.28 -12.44
N ALA A 8 4.51 10.29 -13.70
CA ALA A 8 3.66 10.09 -14.88
C ALA A 8 2.97 8.72 -14.92
N ASN A 9 3.50 7.73 -14.20
CA ASN A 9 3.00 6.34 -14.20
C ASN A 9 2.34 5.93 -12.88
N LEU A 10 2.09 6.86 -11.96
CA LEU A 10 1.37 6.59 -10.72
C LEU A 10 -0.14 6.73 -10.93
N SER A 11 -0.88 5.78 -10.40
CA SER A 11 -2.34 5.83 -10.28
C SER A 11 -2.74 5.57 -8.84
N THR A 12 -3.89 6.11 -8.42
CA THR A 12 -4.47 5.88 -7.10
C THR A 12 -5.67 4.96 -7.21
N ILE A 13 -5.74 4.00 -6.29
CA ILE A 13 -6.88 3.11 -6.13
C ILE A 13 -7.50 3.40 -4.77
N GLU A 14 -8.77 3.83 -4.78
CA GLU A 14 -9.55 4.18 -3.57
C GLU A 14 -10.15 2.93 -2.91
N GLU A 15 -9.29 1.96 -2.62
CA GLU A 15 -9.65 0.73 -1.93
C GLU A 15 -8.66 0.42 -0.82
N VAL A 16 -9.12 -0.33 0.18
CA VAL A 16 -8.23 -0.87 1.21
C VAL A 16 -7.21 -1.81 0.56
N ALA A 17 -5.94 -1.63 0.93
CA ALA A 17 -4.86 -2.42 0.35
C ALA A 17 -5.03 -3.92 0.64
N PRO A 18 -4.52 -4.80 -0.22
CA PRO A 18 -4.46 -6.23 0.06
C PRO A 18 -3.72 -6.52 1.37
N VAL A 19 -4.16 -7.56 2.08
CA VAL A 19 -3.63 -7.94 3.40
C VAL A 19 -2.12 -8.17 3.34
N ASP A 20 -1.66 -8.93 2.35
CA ASP A 20 -0.26 -9.31 2.23
C ASP A 20 0.62 -8.10 1.85
N ASP A 21 0.12 -7.21 0.99
CA ASP A 21 0.81 -5.95 0.65
C ASP A 21 0.90 -5.01 1.85
N PHE A 22 -0.13 -4.92 2.68
CA PHE A 22 -0.08 -4.15 3.92
C PHE A 22 0.99 -4.65 4.88
N ILE A 23 1.11 -5.96 5.04
CA ILE A 23 2.11 -6.57 5.91
C ILE A 23 3.51 -6.36 5.32
N ARG A 24 3.68 -6.60 4.02
CA ARG A 24 4.94 -6.41 3.29
C ARG A 24 5.41 -4.96 3.34
N LEU A 25 4.53 -4.00 3.09
CA LEU A 25 4.88 -2.58 3.10
C LEU A 25 5.42 -2.16 4.47
N ARG A 26 4.76 -2.60 5.55
CA ARG A 26 5.24 -2.30 6.91
C ARG A 26 6.65 -2.82 7.13
N LEU A 27 6.95 -4.04 6.68
CA LEU A 27 8.28 -4.62 6.80
C LEU A 27 9.34 -3.79 6.06
N ILE A 28 9.11 -3.49 4.77
CA ILE A 28 10.10 -2.76 3.94
C ILE A 28 10.26 -1.30 4.36
N SER A 29 9.22 -0.72 4.99
CA SER A 29 9.27 0.64 5.54
C SER A 29 9.84 0.69 6.96
N GLY A 30 10.38 -0.41 7.49
CA GLY A 30 10.96 -0.47 8.84
C GLY A 30 9.95 -0.42 9.98
N LEU A 31 8.65 -0.64 9.70
CA LEU A 31 7.60 -0.76 10.70
C LEU A 31 7.42 -2.22 11.13
N THR A 32 7.02 -2.44 12.39
CA THR A 32 6.67 -3.79 12.84
C THR A 32 5.50 -4.36 12.01
N PRO A 33 5.68 -5.51 11.33
CA PRO A 33 4.59 -6.19 10.62
C PRO A 33 3.47 -6.54 11.59
N ARG A 34 2.22 -6.49 11.13
CA ARG A 34 1.08 -6.90 11.96
C ARG A 34 0.70 -8.37 11.66
N PRO A 35 0.21 -9.13 12.66
CA PRO A 35 -0.30 -10.48 12.43
C PRO A 35 -1.41 -10.49 11.37
N LYS A 36 -1.42 -11.50 10.50
CA LYS A 36 -2.36 -11.57 9.37
C LYS A 36 -3.81 -11.50 9.83
N GLU A 37 -4.15 -12.17 10.92
CA GLU A 37 -5.49 -12.21 11.51
C GLU A 37 -5.96 -10.81 11.96
N ALA A 38 -5.04 -10.01 12.50
CA ALA A 38 -5.34 -8.64 12.91
C ALA A 38 -5.58 -7.73 11.70
N VAL A 39 -4.83 -7.93 10.62
CA VAL A 39 -4.95 -7.16 9.38
C VAL A 39 -6.26 -7.49 8.65
N VAL A 40 -6.61 -8.78 8.51
CA VAL A 40 -7.88 -9.25 7.92
C VAL A 40 -9.09 -8.66 8.65
N LYS A 41 -9.03 -8.56 9.99
CA LYS A 41 -10.10 -7.94 10.79
C LYS A 41 -10.06 -6.41 10.71
N GLY A 42 -8.87 -5.82 10.66
CA GLY A 42 -8.68 -4.38 10.79
C GLY A 42 -8.94 -3.59 9.51
N LEU A 43 -8.52 -4.11 8.35
CA LEU A 43 -8.60 -3.39 7.08
C LEU A 43 -10.02 -3.08 6.62
N PRO A 44 -11.00 -4.03 6.66
CA PRO A 44 -12.38 -3.73 6.28
C PRO A 44 -13.08 -2.72 7.19
N ARG A 45 -12.47 -2.36 8.34
CA ARG A 45 -12.98 -1.36 9.29
C ARG A 45 -12.30 0.01 9.13
N SER A 46 -11.41 0.16 8.17
CA SER A 46 -10.88 1.48 7.82
C SER A 46 -11.99 2.33 7.22
N LEU A 47 -12.07 3.61 7.59
CA LEU A 47 -13.06 4.54 7.06
C LEU A 47 -12.81 4.86 5.58
N TYR A 48 -11.55 4.79 5.17
CA TYR A 48 -11.09 5.03 3.82
C TYR A 48 -9.77 4.28 3.61
N GLY A 49 -9.50 3.87 2.38
CA GLY A 49 -8.25 3.25 1.99
C GLY A 49 -7.86 3.80 0.64
N VAL A 50 -6.61 4.23 0.51
CA VAL A 50 -6.04 4.58 -0.78
C VAL A 50 -4.68 3.95 -0.91
N HIS A 51 -4.40 3.45 -2.09
CA HIS A 51 -3.12 2.88 -2.39
C HIS A 51 -2.64 3.27 -3.79
N ILE A 52 -1.33 3.41 -3.92
CA ILE A 52 -0.69 3.89 -5.15
C ILE A 52 -0.19 2.70 -5.95
N TYR A 53 -0.51 2.67 -7.24
CA TYR A 53 -0.05 1.69 -8.20
C TYR A 53 0.87 2.36 -9.23
N LEU A 54 2.08 1.85 -9.39
CA LEU A 54 3.04 2.28 -10.41
C LEU A 54 2.97 1.33 -11.61
N SER A 55 2.57 1.87 -12.77
CA SER A 55 2.65 1.16 -14.04
C SER A 55 4.09 1.12 -14.55
N GLY A 56 4.63 -0.06 -14.87
CA GLY A 56 5.85 -0.15 -15.68
C GLY A 56 6.94 -1.08 -15.14
N GLU A 57 7.26 -1.07 -13.86
CA GLU A 57 8.21 -2.03 -13.26
C GLU A 57 7.88 -2.27 -11.78
N SER A 58 7.53 -3.53 -11.46
CA SER A 58 7.56 -4.13 -10.12
C SER A 58 6.93 -3.32 -8.95
N GLU A 59 5.61 -3.40 -8.84
CA GLU A 59 4.79 -3.43 -7.60
C GLU A 59 5.32 -2.67 -6.38
N GLY A 60 5.26 -1.33 -6.43
CA GLY A 60 5.40 -0.47 -5.26
C GLY A 60 4.04 -0.03 -4.75
N MET A 61 3.50 -0.73 -3.75
CA MET A 61 2.27 -0.36 -3.05
C MET A 61 2.58 0.63 -1.92
N TYR A 62 2.06 1.85 -1.96
CA TYR A 62 2.11 2.80 -0.83
C TYR A 62 0.73 2.91 -0.20
N ILE A 63 0.62 2.61 1.10
CA ILE A 63 -0.66 2.61 1.81
C ILE A 63 -0.74 3.86 2.66
N ILE A 64 -1.74 4.68 2.40
CA ILE A 64 -2.15 5.75 3.30
C ILE A 64 -3.39 5.23 4.02
N LYS A 65 -3.25 4.97 5.33
CA LYS A 65 -4.36 4.68 6.23
C LYS A 65 -4.71 5.94 7.02
#